data_AF-A0AAN0R0M3-F1
#
_entry.id   AF-A0AAN0R0M3-F1
#
_cell.length_a   1.000
_cell.length_b   1.000
_cell.length_c   1.000
_cell.angle_alpha   90.00
_cell.angle_beta   90.00
_cell.angle_gamma   90.00
#
_symmetry.space_group_name_H-M   'P 1'
#
loop_
_entity.id
_entity.type
_entity.pdbx_description
1 polymer ?
#
loop_
_entity_poly.entity_id
_entity_poly.type
_entity_poly.pdbx_seq_one_letter_code
_entity_poly.pdbx_strand_id
1 'polypeptide(L)'
;MGSKRFALSVAVCLGLVGQAQADAVVVSGMLQFTGSIVEPSCTTTAGTGGWRMEACPALARDSVIGIQGVDDLAVPVRALRVDRGPTVDQAYRLVDERGEPPTQGHYVVILTSP
;
A
#
# COMPACT_ATOMS: atom_id res chain seq x y z
N MET A 1 16.94 68.28 -27.80
CA MET A 1 16.38 67.14 -28.58
C MET A 1 16.90 65.82 -27.99
N GLY A 2 16.33 65.29 -26.91
CA GLY A 2 16.90 64.09 -26.26
C GLY A 2 15.88 63.21 -25.53
N SER A 3 14.90 63.82 -24.85
CA SER A 3 13.90 63.09 -24.06
C SER A 3 12.90 62.29 -24.90
N LYS A 4 12.41 62.84 -26.02
CA LYS A 4 11.42 62.16 -26.87
C LYS A 4 11.96 60.89 -27.57
N ARG A 5 13.25 60.87 -27.93
CA ARG A 5 13.89 59.73 -28.61
C ARG A 5 14.16 58.58 -27.64
N PHE A 6 14.46 58.91 -26.38
CA PHE A 6 14.70 57.92 -25.33
C PHE A 6 13.43 57.18 -24.93
N ALA A 7 12.31 57.91 -24.77
CA ALA A 7 11.01 57.32 -24.44
C ALA A 7 10.50 56.35 -25.53
N LEU A 8 10.75 56.68 -26.82
CA LEU A 8 10.41 55.82 -27.95
C LEU A 8 11.22 54.51 -27.96
N SER A 9 12.52 54.56 -27.64
CA SER A 9 13.34 53.34 -27.59
C SER A 9 12.94 52.42 -26.44
N VAL A 10 12.64 52.98 -25.27
CA VAL A 10 12.21 52.19 -24.11
C VAL A 10 10.84 51.54 -24.36
N ALA A 11 9.89 52.25 -24.99
CA ALA A 11 8.59 51.70 -25.36
C ALA A 11 8.69 50.58 -26.41
N VAL A 12 9.58 50.71 -27.39
CA VAL A 12 9.84 49.66 -28.40
C VAL A 12 10.47 48.42 -27.77
N CYS A 13 11.46 48.60 -26.86
CA CYS A 13 12.07 47.46 -26.17
C CYS A 13 11.09 46.73 -25.24
N LEU A 14 10.19 47.44 -24.56
CA LEU A 14 9.17 46.85 -23.69
C LEU A 14 8.03 46.15 -24.47
N GLY A 15 7.74 46.60 -25.71
CA GLY A 15 6.77 45.93 -26.59
C GLY A 15 7.29 44.59 -27.16
N LEU A 16 8.60 44.41 -27.24
CA LEU A 16 9.24 43.20 -27.80
C LEU A 16 9.45 42.07 -26.79
N VAL A 17 9.45 42.35 -25.49
CA VAL A 17 9.67 41.33 -24.43
C VAL A 17 8.36 40.68 -23.93
N GLY A 18 7.24 40.99 -24.58
CA GLY A 18 5.91 40.68 -24.04
C GLY A 18 5.51 39.21 -24.00
N GLN A 19 6.08 38.31 -24.79
CA GLN A 19 5.50 36.96 -24.94
C GLN A 19 6.58 35.85 -24.97
N ALA A 20 7.37 35.75 -23.90
CA ALA A 20 8.03 34.49 -23.58
C ALA A 20 7.05 33.65 -22.72
N GLN A 21 6.04 33.07 -23.38
CA GLN A 21 5.29 32.00 -22.73
C GLN A 21 6.18 30.77 -22.77
N ALA A 22 6.76 30.41 -21.62
CA ALA A 22 7.36 29.11 -21.45
C ALA A 22 6.19 28.11 -21.49
N ASP A 23 5.88 27.61 -22.68
CA ASP A 23 4.95 26.51 -22.85
C ASP A 23 5.60 25.31 -22.17
N ALA A 24 5.20 25.06 -20.92
CA ALA A 24 5.60 23.86 -20.22
C ALA A 24 4.97 22.71 -20.98
N VAL A 25 5.77 22.02 -21.79
CA VAL A 25 5.35 20.80 -22.46
C VAL A 25 5.09 19.75 -21.38
N VAL A 26 3.85 19.71 -20.89
CA VAL A 26 3.35 18.62 -20.04
C VAL A 26 3.01 17.47 -20.97
N VAL A 27 4.03 16.73 -21.39
CA VAL A 27 3.82 15.45 -22.07
C VAL A 27 3.23 14.48 -21.05
N SER A 28 1.94 14.17 -21.22
CA SER A 28 1.31 13.04 -20.55
C SER A 28 1.75 11.76 -21.25
N GLY A 29 2.47 10.90 -20.54
CA GLY A 29 2.88 9.58 -21.01
C GLY A 29 2.38 8.48 -20.07
N MET A 30 2.28 7.25 -20.57
CA MET A 30 1.96 6.09 -19.75
C MET A 30 3.26 5.49 -19.19
N LEU A 31 3.35 5.37 -17.88
CA LEU A 31 4.39 4.55 -17.24
C LEU A 31 3.94 3.10 -17.30
N GLN A 32 4.67 2.27 -18.04
CA GLN A 32 4.47 0.82 -18.03
C GLN A 32 5.45 0.20 -17.05
N PHE A 33 4.94 -0.31 -15.94
CA PHE A 33 5.72 -1.12 -15.01
C PHE A 33 5.65 -2.58 -15.44
N THR A 34 6.80 -3.21 -15.61
CA THR A 34 6.92 -4.66 -15.82
C THR A 34 7.76 -5.24 -14.70
N GLY A 35 7.36 -6.41 -14.24
CA GLY A 35 8.03 -7.11 -13.14
C GLY A 35 7.35 -8.44 -12.89
N SER A 36 8.05 -9.31 -12.19
CA SER A 36 7.52 -10.58 -11.69
C SER A 36 7.73 -10.63 -10.19
N ILE A 37 6.73 -11.14 -9.47
CA ILE A 37 6.90 -11.53 -8.08
C ILE A 37 7.69 -12.83 -8.11
N VAL A 38 9.01 -12.73 -7.94
CA VAL A 38 9.93 -13.88 -7.99
C VAL A 38 10.09 -14.58 -6.64
N GLU A 39 9.62 -13.96 -5.57
CA GLU A 39 9.70 -14.50 -4.23
C GLU A 39 8.45 -15.36 -3.96
N PRO A 40 8.61 -16.62 -3.54
CA PRO A 40 7.48 -17.47 -3.20
C PRO A 40 6.74 -16.88 -1.99
N SER A 41 5.41 -16.90 -2.03
CA SER A 41 4.59 -16.56 -0.88
C SER A 41 4.74 -17.60 0.24
N CYS A 42 4.32 -17.24 1.46
CA CYS A 42 4.23 -18.21 2.54
C CYS A 42 3.31 -19.39 2.17
N THR A 43 3.70 -20.61 2.57
CA THR A 43 2.79 -21.75 2.53
C THR A 43 1.79 -21.60 3.67
N THR A 44 0.50 -21.48 3.36
CA THR A 44 -0.54 -21.22 4.39
C THR A 44 -1.47 -22.41 4.53
N THR A 45 -1.72 -22.84 5.77
CA THR A 45 -2.70 -23.87 6.11
C THR A 45 -3.69 -23.30 7.11
N ALA A 46 -4.99 -23.29 6.76
CA ALA A 46 -6.06 -22.85 7.65
C ALA A 46 -6.78 -24.05 8.29
N GLY A 47 -7.19 -23.89 9.54
CA GLY A 47 -8.02 -24.83 10.29
C GLY A 47 -9.20 -24.11 10.96
N THR A 48 -9.99 -24.86 11.74
CA THR A 48 -11.27 -24.38 12.31
C THR A 48 -11.17 -23.23 13.30
N GLY A 49 -9.98 -22.91 13.82
CA GLY A 49 -9.79 -21.82 14.78
C GLY A 49 -8.54 -20.98 14.55
N GLY A 50 -7.90 -21.10 13.39
CA GLY A 50 -6.61 -20.47 13.16
C GLY A 50 -5.93 -20.90 11.88
N TRP A 51 -4.70 -20.43 11.69
CA TRP A 51 -3.90 -20.78 10.53
C TRP A 51 -2.42 -20.83 10.89
N ARG A 52 -1.67 -21.50 10.03
CA ARG A 52 -0.22 -21.58 10.07
C ARG A 52 0.35 -21.06 8.76
N MET A 53 1.49 -20.38 8.85
CA MET A 53 2.26 -19.88 7.73
C MET A 53 3.67 -20.42 7.85
N GLU A 54 4.15 -21.09 6.80
CA GLU A 54 5.43 -21.79 6.79
C GLU A 54 6.24 -21.34 5.58
N ALA A 55 7.56 -21.49 5.66
CA ALA A 55 8.49 -21.10 4.59
C ALA A 55 8.32 -19.63 4.13
N CYS A 56 8.01 -18.73 5.07
CA CYS A 56 7.80 -17.32 4.75
C CYS A 56 9.11 -16.61 4.34
N PRO A 57 9.14 -15.93 3.18
CA PRO A 57 10.25 -15.05 2.82
C PRO A 57 10.36 -13.91 3.85
N ALA A 58 11.54 -13.29 3.95
CA ALA A 58 11.82 -12.29 4.98
C ALA A 58 10.77 -11.17 5.03
N LEU A 59 10.36 -10.65 3.87
CA LEU A 59 9.35 -9.59 3.76
C LEU A 59 7.96 -10.02 4.26
N ALA A 60 7.58 -11.29 4.11
CA ALA A 60 6.24 -11.75 4.51
C ALA A 60 6.15 -12.09 6.01
N ARG A 61 7.27 -12.14 6.74
CA ARG A 61 7.27 -12.47 8.18
C ARG A 61 6.60 -11.39 9.03
N ASP A 62 6.66 -10.14 8.59
CA ASP A 62 6.05 -9.00 9.28
C ASP A 62 4.76 -8.56 8.59
N SER A 63 4.04 -9.49 7.96
CA SER A 63 2.76 -9.21 7.32
C SER A 63 1.77 -8.64 8.32
N VAL A 64 1.11 -7.56 7.93
CA VAL A 64 -0.06 -7.05 8.64
C VAL A 64 -1.21 -8.04 8.43
N ILE A 65 -1.86 -8.40 9.53
CA ILE A 65 -2.98 -9.36 9.53
C ILE A 65 -4.29 -8.61 9.66
N GLY A 66 -5.08 -8.64 8.61
CA GLY A 66 -6.48 -8.24 8.61
C GLY A 66 -7.40 -9.44 8.77
N ILE A 67 -8.52 -9.27 9.48
CA ILE A 67 -9.58 -10.28 9.57
C ILE A 67 -10.90 -9.61 9.22
N GLN A 68 -11.69 -10.27 8.39
CA GLN A 68 -13.02 -9.82 8.01
C GLN A 68 -14.03 -10.97 8.15
N GLY A 69 -15.13 -10.71 8.87
CA GLY A 69 -16.29 -11.61 8.89
C GLY A 69 -17.04 -11.56 7.56
N VAL A 70 -17.49 -12.70 7.06
CA VAL A 70 -18.18 -12.78 5.75
C VAL A 70 -19.67 -13.06 5.84
N ASP A 71 -20.19 -13.33 7.03
CA ASP A 71 -21.61 -13.62 7.27
C ASP A 71 -22.13 -12.91 8.53
N ASP A 72 -23.45 -12.98 8.72
CA ASP A 72 -24.14 -12.33 9.84
C ASP A 72 -23.90 -13.01 11.20
N LEU A 73 -23.29 -14.21 11.21
CA LEU A 73 -22.91 -14.92 12.43
C LEU A 73 -21.50 -14.55 12.90
N ALA A 74 -20.75 -13.82 12.08
CA ALA A 74 -19.41 -13.37 12.40
C ALA A 74 -19.43 -12.32 13.51
N VAL A 75 -18.65 -12.58 14.56
CA VAL A 75 -18.45 -11.68 15.68
C VAL A 75 -17.10 -10.96 15.54
N PRO A 76 -16.90 -9.82 16.23
CA PRO A 76 -15.58 -9.20 16.30
C PRO A 76 -14.53 -10.18 16.83
N VAL A 77 -13.44 -10.33 16.09
CA VAL A 77 -12.36 -11.26 16.37
C VAL A 77 -11.00 -10.62 16.06
N ARG A 78 -9.95 -11.16 16.66
CA ARG A 78 -8.56 -10.76 16.40
C ARG A 78 -7.65 -11.98 16.24
N ALA A 79 -6.52 -11.76 15.59
CA ALA A 79 -5.46 -12.75 15.46
C ALA A 79 -4.59 -12.75 16.72
N LEU A 80 -4.40 -13.92 17.31
CA LEU A 80 -3.43 -14.12 18.39
C LEU A 80 -2.33 -15.06 17.91
N ARG A 81 -1.09 -14.57 17.88
CA ARG A 81 0.08 -15.42 17.62
C ARG A 81 0.25 -16.42 18.77
N VAL A 82 0.36 -17.71 18.45
CA VAL A 82 0.45 -18.81 19.44
C VAL A 82 1.84 -19.44 19.52
N ASP A 83 2.67 -19.26 18.51
CA ASP A 83 4.09 -19.61 18.48
C ASP A 83 4.93 -18.68 19.37
N ARG A 84 5.81 -19.29 20.19
CA ARG A 84 6.73 -18.59 21.11
C ARG A 84 8.22 -18.78 20.73
N GLY A 85 8.51 -19.37 19.58
CA GLY A 85 9.86 -19.69 19.15
C GLY A 85 10.44 -18.66 18.16
N PRO A 86 11.77 -18.61 17.97
CA PRO A 86 12.42 -17.76 16.97
C PRO A 86 12.21 -18.25 15.51
N THR A 87 11.18 -19.03 15.26
CA THR A 87 11.04 -19.82 14.04
C THR A 87 10.38 -19.02 12.91
N VAL A 88 10.84 -19.27 11.68
CA VAL A 88 10.33 -18.71 10.41
C VAL A 88 8.83 -19.00 10.21
N ASP A 89 8.32 -20.03 10.88
CA ASP A 89 6.94 -20.47 10.79
C ASP A 89 6.08 -19.78 11.85
N GLN A 90 4.93 -19.28 11.42
CA GLN A 90 4.01 -18.49 12.24
C GLN A 90 2.69 -19.23 12.41
N ALA A 91 2.10 -19.17 13.59
CA ALA A 91 0.85 -19.81 13.92
C ALA A 91 -0.08 -18.83 14.63
N TYR A 92 -1.29 -18.69 14.12
CA TYR A 92 -2.26 -17.75 14.66
C TYR A 92 -3.54 -18.48 15.03
N ARG A 93 -4.14 -18.01 16.12
CA ARG A 93 -5.47 -18.41 16.55
C ARG A 93 -6.41 -17.22 16.42
N LEU A 94 -7.59 -17.48 15.90
CA LEU A 94 -8.67 -16.51 15.89
C LEU A 94 -9.32 -16.49 17.27
N VAL A 95 -9.45 -15.31 17.87
CA VAL A 95 -10.05 -15.16 19.20
C VAL A 95 -11.06 -14.01 19.24
N ASP A 96 -12.14 -14.20 19.99
CA ASP A 96 -13.14 -13.18 20.30
C ASP A 96 -12.61 -12.14 21.32
N GLU A 97 -13.46 -11.22 21.75
CA GLU A 97 -13.11 -10.18 22.73
C GLU A 97 -12.66 -10.75 24.09
N ARG A 98 -13.13 -11.96 24.44
CA ARG A 98 -12.78 -12.68 25.67
C ARG A 98 -11.48 -13.47 25.53
N GLY A 99 -10.91 -13.54 24.33
CA GLY A 99 -9.71 -14.31 24.04
C GLY A 99 -9.97 -15.79 23.71
N GLU A 100 -11.23 -16.17 23.52
CA GLU A 100 -11.65 -17.54 23.22
C GLU A 100 -11.88 -17.73 21.71
N PRO A 101 -11.72 -18.95 21.17
CA PRO A 101 -12.05 -19.20 19.78
C PRO A 101 -13.52 -18.86 19.46
N PRO A 102 -13.81 -18.16 18.34
CA PRO A 102 -15.18 -17.90 17.96
C PRO A 102 -15.90 -19.22 17.67
N THR A 103 -17.13 -19.35 18.17
CA THR A 103 -17.93 -20.56 17.99
C THR A 103 -18.73 -20.58 16.69
N GLN A 104 -18.89 -19.42 16.05
CA GLN A 104 -19.71 -19.21 14.86
C GLN A 104 -19.09 -18.16 13.92
N GLY A 105 -19.60 -18.14 12.70
CA GLY A 105 -19.20 -17.23 11.64
C GLY A 105 -18.05 -17.76 10.79
N HIS A 106 -18.01 -17.28 9.56
CA HIS A 106 -16.94 -17.48 8.61
C HIS A 106 -16.10 -16.21 8.51
N TYR A 107 -14.79 -16.38 8.32
CA TYR A 107 -13.83 -15.29 8.32
C TYR A 107 -12.84 -15.44 7.17
N VAL A 108 -12.49 -14.31 6.57
CA VAL A 108 -11.36 -14.18 5.64
C VAL A 108 -10.19 -13.56 6.39
N VAL A 109 -9.03 -14.19 6.28
CA VAL A 109 -7.76 -13.66 6.78
C VAL A 109 -7.01 -13.04 5.62
N ILE A 110 -6.62 -11.79 5.78
CA ILE A 110 -5.89 -11.00 4.80
C ILE A 110 -4.48 -10.80 5.33
N LEU A 111 -3.49 -11.22 4.54
CA LEU A 111 -2.08 -11.03 4.84
C LEU A 111 -1.53 -9.96 3.92
N THR A 112 -0.95 -8.89 4.48
CA THR A 112 -0.37 -7.79 3.72
C THR A 112 1.10 -7.64 4.09
N SER A 113 2.00 -8.06 3.20
CA SER A 113 3.43 -7.83 3.35
C SER A 113 3.76 -6.32 3.27
N PRO A 114 4.79 -5.83 3.99
CA PRO A 114 5.26 -4.45 3.91
C PRO A 114 5.79 -4.04 2.52
#